data_AF-A0A9J6DDK5-F1
#
_entry.id   AF-A0A9J6DDK5-F1
#
_cell.length_a   1.000
_cell.length_b   1.000
_cell.length_c   1.000
_cell.angle_alpha   90.00
_cell.angle_beta   90.00
_cell.angle_gamma   90.00
#
_symmetry.space_group_name_H-M   'P 1'
#
loop_
_entity.id
_entity.type
_entity.pdbx_description
1 polymer ?
#
loop_
_entity_poly.entity_id
_entity_poly.type
_entity_poly.pdbx_seq_one_letter_code
_entity_poly.pdbx_strand_id
1 'polypeptide(L)'
;MEDSACAYVQLNLAGINSEQLCRCPGGLSCPLDWDPLDGRTVSHGNDQYKYCGRAPRLARCLRDQVVYSTAVKLSLLTGIKLENTARLHCSCPPTHIFYRNQTSHQQYDNGVTAIDVSTLCKRVRIYLTRTRCVKER
;
A
#
# COMPACT_ATOMS: atom_id res chain seq x y z
N MET A 1 -5.41 -15.34 -1.69
CA MET A 1 -4.25 -14.43 -1.81
C MET A 1 -4.18 -13.72 -3.16
N GLU A 2 -5.04 -14.05 -4.14
CA GLU A 2 -4.95 -13.50 -5.52
C GLU A 2 -5.10 -11.98 -5.61
N ASP A 3 -5.81 -11.34 -4.68
CA ASP A 3 -6.05 -9.88 -4.71
C ASP A 3 -5.25 -9.09 -3.64
N SER A 4 -4.22 -9.70 -3.05
CA SER A 4 -3.31 -9.00 -2.13
C SER A 4 -2.00 -8.67 -2.83
N ALA A 5 -1.47 -7.48 -2.56
CA ALA A 5 -0.11 -7.13 -2.94
C ALA A 5 0.88 -8.01 -2.17
N CYS A 6 1.89 -8.51 -2.86
CA CYS A 6 2.97 -9.31 -2.28
C CYS A 6 4.17 -8.45 -1.83
N ALA A 7 4.29 -7.23 -2.36
CA ALA A 7 5.27 -6.25 -1.92
C ALA A 7 4.76 -4.82 -2.10
N TYR A 8 5.38 -3.92 -1.35
CA TYR A 8 5.24 -2.48 -1.46
C TYR A 8 6.59 -1.88 -1.83
N VAL A 9 6.63 -1.09 -2.91
CA VAL A 9 7.85 -0.43 -3.38
C VAL A 9 7.58 1.06 -3.46
N GLN A 10 8.41 1.88 -2.82
CA GLN A 10 8.20 3.31 -2.71
C GLN A 10 9.44 4.07 -3.19
N LEU A 11 9.20 5.12 -3.98
CA LEU A 11 10.20 6.11 -4.32
C LEU A 11 10.14 7.28 -3.32
N ASN A 12 11.24 7.54 -2.63
CA ASN A 12 11.37 8.64 -1.69
C ASN A 12 12.70 9.39 -1.90
N LEU A 13 13.00 10.36 -1.04
CA LEU A 13 14.21 11.20 -1.17
C LEU A 13 15.52 10.41 -1.02
N ALA A 14 15.50 9.25 -0.35
CA ALA A 14 16.65 8.38 -0.19
C ALA A 14 16.80 7.35 -1.34
N GLY A 15 15.86 7.34 -2.29
CA GLY A 15 15.83 6.39 -3.41
C GLY A 15 14.62 5.47 -3.36
N ILE A 16 14.82 4.20 -3.73
CA ILE A 16 13.77 3.19 -3.78
C ILE A 16 13.85 2.33 -2.52
N ASN A 17 12.76 2.26 -1.75
CA ASN A 17 12.58 1.32 -0.65
C ASN A 17 11.63 0.21 -1.07
N SER A 18 11.89 -1.03 -0.67
CA SER A 18 11.02 -2.17 -0.95
C SER A 18 10.75 -2.98 0.33
N GLU A 19 9.50 -3.36 0.53
CA GLU A 19 9.07 -4.26 1.60
C GLU A 19 8.33 -5.45 1.00
N GLN A 20 8.88 -6.65 1.20
CA GLN A 20 8.16 -7.87 0.89
C GLN A 20 7.12 -8.16 2.00
N LEU A 21 5.86 -8.26 1.60
CA LEU A 21 4.74 -8.46 2.52
C LEU A 21 4.44 -9.96 2.70
N CYS A 22 4.49 -10.72 1.62
CA CYS A 22 4.26 -12.17 1.64
C CYS A 22 5.07 -12.90 0.56
N ARG A 23 5.08 -14.24 0.63
CA ARG A 23 5.64 -15.09 -0.43
C ARG A 23 4.54 -15.46 -1.42
N CYS A 24 4.88 -15.44 -2.71
CA CYS A 24 3.95 -15.86 -3.73
C CYS A 24 3.80 -17.40 -3.75
N PRO A 25 2.60 -17.90 -4.07
CA PRO A 25 2.37 -19.33 -4.21
C PRO A 25 3.10 -19.90 -5.42
N GLY A 26 3.30 -21.22 -5.44
CA GLY A 26 3.85 -21.94 -6.60
C GLY A 26 5.30 -21.61 -6.94
N GLY A 27 6.08 -21.08 -6.00
CA GLY A 27 7.49 -20.74 -6.22
C GLY A 27 7.72 -19.48 -7.06
N LEU A 28 6.65 -18.74 -7.40
CA LEU A 28 6.78 -17.45 -8.09
C LEU A 28 7.54 -16.45 -7.20
N SER A 29 8.34 -15.58 -7.83
CA SER A 29 8.95 -14.46 -7.12
C SER A 29 8.05 -13.23 -7.15
N CYS A 30 7.99 -12.51 -6.03
CA CYS A 30 7.34 -11.20 -5.97
C CYS A 30 8.33 -10.14 -6.49
N PRO A 31 7.96 -9.27 -7.45
CA PRO A 31 8.85 -8.24 -7.94
C PRO A 31 9.08 -7.18 -6.85
N LEU A 32 10.33 -6.78 -6.66
CA LEU A 32 10.74 -5.78 -5.67
C LEU A 32 11.34 -4.52 -6.31
N ASP A 33 11.58 -4.56 -7.62
CA ASP A 33 12.13 -3.44 -8.37
C ASP A 33 11.07 -2.37 -8.68
N TRP A 34 11.53 -1.13 -8.83
CA TRP A 34 10.68 -0.04 -9.32
C TRP A 34 10.46 -0.18 -10.82
N ASP A 35 9.31 -0.75 -11.19
CA ASP A 35 8.88 -0.91 -12.58
C ASP A 35 7.36 -0.84 -12.65
N PRO A 36 6.78 0.28 -13.13
CA PRO A 36 5.33 0.42 -13.25
C PRO A 36 4.76 -0.30 -14.48
N LEU A 37 5.59 -0.83 -15.38
CA LEU A 37 5.19 -1.43 -16.66
C LEU A 37 5.34 -2.96 -16.70
N ASP A 38 5.76 -3.58 -15.60
CA ASP A 38 5.94 -5.04 -15.47
C ASP A 38 4.63 -5.86 -15.57
N GLY A 39 3.47 -5.20 -15.68
CA GLY A 39 2.14 -5.82 -15.74
C GLY A 39 1.69 -6.46 -14.42
N ARG A 40 2.49 -6.35 -13.37
CA ARG A 40 2.30 -6.90 -12.02
C ARG A 40 2.24 -5.78 -10.97
N THR A 41 2.12 -4.53 -11.41
CA THR A 41 2.14 -3.34 -10.58
C THR A 41 0.85 -2.55 -10.68
N VAL A 42 0.35 -2.09 -9.53
CA VAL A 42 -0.57 -0.94 -9.46
C VAL A 42 0.19 0.23 -8.81
N SER A 43 0.20 1.39 -9.46
CA SER A 43 0.91 2.57 -8.95
C SER A 43 -0.06 3.64 -8.46
N HIS A 44 0.32 4.34 -7.39
CA HIS A 44 -0.35 5.56 -6.95
C HIS A 44 0.65 6.54 -6.33
N GLY A 45 0.80 7.73 -6.93
CA GLY A 45 1.82 8.68 -6.50
C GLY A 45 3.21 8.08 -6.64
N ASN A 46 3.97 8.06 -5.54
CA ASN A 46 5.32 7.48 -5.48
C ASN A 46 5.33 6.04 -4.95
N ASP A 47 4.17 5.39 -4.91
CA ASP A 47 4.02 4.05 -4.37
C ASP A 47 3.66 3.06 -5.49
N GLN A 48 4.24 1.87 -5.42
CA GLN A 48 3.94 0.72 -6.26
C GLN A 48 3.52 -0.46 -5.38
N TYR A 49 2.38 -1.04 -5.72
CA TYR A 49 1.83 -2.24 -5.09
C TYR A 49 2.02 -3.40 -6.06
N LYS A 50 2.86 -4.35 -5.64
CA LYS A 50 3.35 -5.44 -6.47
C LYS A 50 2.54 -6.70 -6.25
N TYR A 51 2.24 -7.45 -7.30
CA TYR A 51 1.40 -8.64 -7.26
C TYR A 51 2.14 -9.90 -7.73
N CYS A 52 1.73 -11.07 -7.22
CA CYS A 52 2.31 -12.36 -7.58
C CYS A 52 2.07 -12.77 -9.04
N GLY A 53 0.99 -12.26 -9.63
CA GLY A 53 0.68 -12.40 -11.03
C GLY A 53 0.34 -11.06 -11.65
N ARG A 54 -0.47 -11.09 -12.71
CA ARG A 54 -1.00 -9.89 -13.34
C ARG A 54 -1.70 -9.01 -12.31
N ALA A 55 -1.40 -7.72 -12.30
CA ALA A 55 -2.04 -6.76 -11.41
C ALA A 55 -3.56 -6.69 -11.70
N PRO A 56 -4.40 -6.49 -10.66
CA PRO A 56 -5.83 -6.39 -10.81
C PRO A 56 -6.21 -5.12 -11.60
N ARG A 57 -7.28 -5.22 -12.39
CA ARG A 57 -7.89 -4.06 -13.04
C ARG A 57 -8.86 -3.40 -12.07
N LEU A 58 -8.45 -2.29 -11.47
CA LEU A 58 -9.22 -1.61 -10.44
C LEU A 58 -10.15 -0.54 -11.03
N ALA A 59 -11.44 -0.66 -10.73
CA ALA A 59 -12.42 0.39 -11.01
C ALA A 59 -12.10 1.66 -10.21
N ARG A 60 -12.57 2.81 -10.68
CA ARG A 60 -12.38 4.09 -9.99
C ARG A 60 -13.15 4.10 -8.66
N CYS A 61 -12.52 4.62 -7.61
CA CYS A 61 -13.16 4.72 -6.30
C CYS A 61 -14.42 5.58 -6.32
N LEU A 62 -15.48 5.11 -5.65
CA LEU A 62 -16.63 5.93 -5.27
C LEU A 62 -16.26 6.90 -4.14
N ARG A 63 -17.11 7.90 -3.91
CA ARG A 63 -16.92 8.85 -2.81
C ARG A 63 -16.92 8.09 -1.47
N ASP A 64 -15.91 8.38 -0.64
CA ASP A 64 -15.72 7.81 0.70
C ASP A 64 -15.60 6.27 0.75
N GLN A 65 -15.32 5.64 -0.40
CA GLN A 65 -14.94 4.23 -0.44
C GLN A 65 -13.50 4.05 0.09
N VAL A 66 -13.28 2.97 0.84
CA VAL A 66 -11.94 2.52 1.24
C VAL A 66 -11.17 2.14 -0.02
N VAL A 67 -10.06 2.86 -0.29
CA VAL A 67 -9.19 2.60 -1.44
C VAL A 67 -8.14 1.55 -1.15
N TYR A 68 -7.62 1.56 0.07
CA TYR A 68 -6.50 0.74 0.47
C TYR A 68 -6.70 0.27 1.90
N SER A 69 -6.36 -1.00 2.15
CA SER A 69 -6.36 -1.55 3.50
C SER A 69 -5.13 -2.41 3.74
N THR A 70 -4.60 -2.35 4.96
CA THR A 70 -3.60 -3.29 5.44
C THR A 70 -4.09 -4.03 6.67
N ALA A 71 -3.65 -5.26 6.82
CA ALA A 71 -3.81 -6.03 8.05
C ALA A 71 -2.48 -6.70 8.40
N VAL A 72 -2.00 -6.45 9.61
CA VAL A 72 -0.77 -7.04 10.14
C VAL A 72 -1.10 -7.79 11.41
N LYS A 73 -0.72 -9.07 11.48
CA LYS A 73 -0.76 -9.85 12.72
C LYS A 73 0.66 -10.14 13.18
N LEU A 74 0.92 -9.92 14.46
CA LEU A 74 2.21 -10.10 15.10
C LEU A 74 2.07 -11.05 16.28
N SER A 75 3.03 -11.96 16.43
CA SER A 75 3.20 -12.71 17.67
C SER A 75 3.88 -11.81 18.71
N LEU A 76 3.21 -11.53 19.83
CA LEU A 76 3.80 -10.75 20.93
C LEU A 76 4.97 -11.46 21.60
N LEU A 77 4.99 -12.79 21.55
CA LEU A 77 6.05 -13.61 22.12
C LEU A 77 7.36 -13.53 21.32
N THR A 78 7.27 -13.44 19.99
CA THR A 78 8.45 -13.53 19.11
C THR A 78 8.72 -12.27 18.30
N GLY A 79 7.76 -11.33 18.23
CA GLY A 79 7.81 -10.17 17.35
C GLY A 79 7.61 -10.48 15.87
N ILE A 80 7.41 -11.75 15.50
CA ILE A 80 7.31 -12.18 14.10
C ILE A 80 5.95 -11.79 13.52
N LYS A 81 5.96 -11.26 12.27
CA LYS A 81 4.76 -11.05 11.45
C LYS A 81 4.17 -12.40 11.05
N LEU A 82 3.00 -12.72 11.57
CA LEU A 82 2.21 -13.90 11.23
C LEU A 82 1.38 -13.67 9.96
N GLU A 83 0.91 -12.44 9.77
CA GLU A 83 0.16 -12.01 8.60
C GLU A 83 0.59 -10.58 8.26
N ASN A 84 0.75 -10.30 6.97
CA ASN A 84 0.99 -8.95 6.47
C ASN A 84 0.33 -8.84 5.10
N THR A 85 -0.86 -8.24 5.07
CA THR A 85 -1.64 -8.07 3.85
C THR A 85 -1.78 -6.61 3.51
N ALA A 86 -1.73 -6.32 2.22
CA ALA A 86 -2.03 -5.03 1.64
C ALA A 86 -2.96 -5.25 0.45
N ARG A 87 -4.06 -4.50 0.38
CA ARG A 87 -5.05 -4.63 -0.69
C ARG A 87 -5.48 -3.27 -1.19
N LEU A 88 -5.49 -3.12 -2.51
CA LEU A 88 -6.19 -2.02 -3.17
C LEU A 88 -7.56 -2.50 -3.62
N HIS A 89 -8.59 -1.74 -3.26
CA HIS A 89 -9.99 -2.06 -3.58
C HIS A 89 -10.48 -1.31 -4.81
N CYS A 90 -9.88 -0.17 -5.11
CA CYS A 90 -10.23 0.69 -6.24
C CYS A 90 -9.04 1.59 -6.62
N SER A 91 -9.13 2.31 -7.74
CA SER A 91 -8.11 3.25 -8.20
C SER A 91 -8.48 4.70 -7.84
N CYS A 92 -7.54 5.39 -7.18
CA CYS A 92 -7.63 6.83 -6.98
C CYS A 92 -7.15 7.61 -8.21
N PRO A 93 -7.82 8.71 -8.58
CA PRO A 93 -7.28 9.63 -9.58
C PRO A 93 -5.92 10.22 -9.15
N PRO A 94 -5.05 10.62 -10.09
CA PRO A 94 -3.74 11.23 -9.77
C PRO A 94 -3.81 12.51 -8.93
N THR A 95 -4.98 13.17 -8.87
CA THR A 95 -5.22 14.39 -8.08
C THR A 95 -5.64 14.12 -6.64
N HIS A 96 -5.70 12.85 -6.25
CA HIS A 96 -6.10 12.41 -4.92
C HIS A 96 -4.92 11.72 -4.24
N ILE A 97 -4.95 11.72 -2.90
CA ILE A 97 -4.01 11.00 -2.06
C ILE A 97 -4.74 9.97 -1.22
N PHE A 98 -3.97 9.01 -0.75
CA PHE A 98 -4.37 8.05 0.26
C PHE A 98 -4.38 8.74 1.63
N TYR A 99 -5.56 8.86 2.23
CA TYR A 99 -5.76 9.47 3.54
C TYR A 99 -6.21 8.42 4.55
N ARG A 100 -5.43 8.22 5.62
CA ARG A 100 -5.77 7.23 6.65
C ARG A 100 -7.13 7.55 7.26
N ASN A 101 -8.03 6.58 7.21
CA ASN A 101 -9.39 6.69 7.73
C ASN A 101 -9.47 6.24 9.18
N GLN A 102 -9.08 4.99 9.42
CA GLN A 102 -9.24 4.32 10.69
C GLN A 102 -8.08 3.34 10.87
N THR A 103 -7.63 3.23 12.11
CA THR A 103 -6.79 2.14 12.57
C THR A 103 -7.56 1.34 13.62
N SER A 104 -7.57 0.03 13.50
CA SER A 104 -8.06 -0.89 14.53
C SER A 104 -6.90 -1.65 15.13
N HIS A 105 -6.97 -1.88 16.45
CA HIS A 105 -6.00 -2.67 17.19
C HIS A 105 -6.78 -3.71 17.98
N GLN A 106 -6.39 -4.97 17.84
CA GLN A 106 -7.00 -6.08 18.56
C GLN A 106 -5.91 -6.97 19.12
N GLN A 107 -5.96 -7.21 20.43
CA GLN A 107 -5.09 -8.17 21.09
C GLN A 107 -5.91 -9.42 21.42
N TYR A 108 -5.35 -10.57 21.08
CA TYR A 108 -5.96 -11.88 21.28
C TYR A 108 -5.30 -12.58 22.46
N ASP A 109 -6.08 -13.39 23.19
CA ASP A 109 -5.61 -14.11 24.39
C ASP A 109 -4.45 -15.08 24.11
N ASN A 110 -4.28 -15.50 22.85
CA ASN A 110 -3.18 -16.36 22.41
C ASN A 110 -1.84 -15.61 22.19
N GLY A 111 -1.73 -14.36 22.65
CA GLY A 111 -0.51 -13.56 22.50
C GLY A 111 -0.28 -13.05 21.07
N VAL A 112 -1.34 -12.91 20.27
CA VAL A 112 -1.30 -12.27 18.95
C VAL A 112 -1.88 -10.87 19.05
N THR A 113 -1.28 -9.92 18.34
CA THR A 113 -1.89 -8.59 18.11
C THR A 113 -2.14 -8.39 16.62
N ALA A 114 -3.30 -7.85 16.29
CA ALA A 114 -3.69 -7.46 14.94
C ALA A 114 -3.81 -5.94 14.85
N ILE A 115 -3.30 -5.40 13.75
CA ILE A 115 -3.38 -3.99 13.40
C ILE A 115 -3.96 -3.91 11.99
N ASP A 116 -5.13 -3.31 11.89
CA ASP A 116 -5.83 -3.08 10.62
C ASP A 116 -5.85 -1.59 10.33
N VAL A 117 -5.48 -1.19 9.11
CA VAL A 117 -5.56 0.20 8.66
C VAL A 117 -6.45 0.26 7.44
N SER A 118 -7.41 1.18 7.44
CA SER A 118 -8.19 1.54 6.26
C SER A 118 -7.89 2.97 5.83
N THR A 119 -7.91 3.20 4.52
CA THR A 119 -7.53 4.45 3.90
C THR A 119 -8.57 4.85 2.87
N LEU A 120 -8.93 6.13 2.83
CA LEU A 120 -9.84 6.72 1.85
C LEU A 120 -9.08 7.42 0.72
N CYS A 121 -9.76 7.57 -0.41
CA CYS A 121 -9.33 8.42 -1.51
C CYS A 121 -9.76 9.88 -1.27
N LYS A 122 -8.83 10.82 -1.05
CA LYS A 122 -9.17 12.23 -0.80
C LYS A 122 -8.47 13.17 -1.77
N ARG A 123 -9.22 14.14 -2.30
CA ARG A 123 -8.69 15.13 -3.26
C ARG A 123 -7.71 16.06 -2.55
N VAL A 124 -6.55 16.28 -3.14
CA VAL A 124 -5.64 17.34 -2.68
C VAL A 124 -6.11 18.68 -3.26
N ARG A 125 -6.31 19.67 -2.40
CA ARG A 125 -6.44 21.06 -2.84
C ARG A 125 -5.03 21.64 -2.93
N ILE A 126 -4.47 21.67 -4.13
CA ILE A 126 -3.27 22.46 -4.39
C ILE A 126 -3.71 23.92 -4.37
N TYR A 127 -3.55 24.58 -3.23
CA TYR A 127 -3.65 26.02 -3.18
C TYR A 127 -2.41 26.57 -3.89
N LEU A 128 -2.59 27.01 -5.14
CA LEU A 128 -1.61 27.80 -5.88
C LEU A 128 -1.52 29.19 -5.25
N THR A 129 -1.04 29.30 -4.01
CA THR A 129 -0.39 30.54 -3.60
C THR A 129 0.87 30.67 -4.44
N ARG A 130 1.13 31.85 -4.99
CA ARG A 130 2.27 32.20 -5.87
C ARG A 130 3.65 32.06 -5.19
N THR A 131 3.82 31.17 -4.24
CA THR A 131 5.09 30.91 -3.59
C THR A 131 5.80 29.83 -4.39
N ARG A 132 6.80 30.22 -5.19
CA ARG A 132 7.73 29.28 -5.80
C ARG A 132 8.34 28.43 -4.68
N CYS A 133 8.23 27.11 -4.77
CA CYS A 133 9.10 26.24 -4.00
C CYS A 133 10.51 26.37 -4.58
N VAL A 134 11.35 27.22 -3.97
CA VAL A 134 12.76 27.35 -4.32
C VAL A 134 13.53 26.34 -3.48
N LYS A 135 14.31 25.48 -4.13
CA LYS A 135 15.25 24.57 -3.48
C LYS A 135 16.44 25.41 -2.99
N GLU A 136 16.59 25.57 -1.68
CA GLU A 136 17.84 26.11 -1.11
C GLU A 136 18.97 25.12 -1.43
N ARG A 137 20.08 25.66 -1.96
CA ARG A 137 21.29 24.92 -2.34
C ARG A 137 22.19 24.74 -1.13
#